data_AF-A0A970WPU9-F1
#
_entry.id   AF-A0A970WPU9-F1
#
_cell.length_a   1.000
_cell.length_b   1.000
_cell.length_c   1.000
_cell.angle_alpha   90.00
_cell.angle_beta   90.00
_cell.angle_gamma   90.00
#
_symmetry.space_group_name_H-M   'P 1'
#
loop_
_entity.id
_entity.type
_entity.pdbx_description
1 polymer ?
#
loop_
_entity_poly.entity_id
_entity_poly.type
_entity_poly.pdbx_seq_one_letter_code
_entity_poly.pdbx_strand_id
1 'polypeptide(L)'
;MNLILKAAAFARQAHDGQRRRYNDRPYIQHPARVAGRVAARPQATEVMVAAAFLHDVVEDTPHTLDEILAEFGPEVARLVEELTNPSKGSKAPRREREQVDRDHLAVVSVEAKVIKLLDRIDNLQEMGDAPSNFRRKYCEESRLLADVIGDADPELKAELLDCVQKLEAVSE
;
A
#
# COMPACT_ATOMS: atom_id res chain seq x y z
N MET A 1 -24.53 3.75 -7.33
CA MET A 1 -23.70 3.74 -6.12
C MET A 1 -22.44 4.54 -6.42
N ASN A 2 -22.04 5.48 -5.55
CA ASN A 2 -20.81 6.27 -5.72
C ASN A 2 -19.59 5.33 -5.81
N LEU A 3 -18.63 5.62 -6.70
CA LEU A 3 -17.47 4.76 -6.99
C LEU A 3 -16.69 4.39 -5.71
N ILE A 4 -16.43 5.39 -4.85
CA ILE A 4 -15.70 5.21 -3.59
C ILE A 4 -16.50 4.33 -2.63
N LEU A 5 -17.81 4.56 -2.50
CA LEU A 5 -18.65 3.72 -1.64
C LEU A 5 -18.70 2.27 -2.12
N LYS A 6 -18.72 2.05 -3.44
CA LYS A 6 -18.65 0.71 -4.02
C LYS A 6 -17.32 0.03 -3.69
N ALA A 7 -16.20 0.74 -3.87
CA ALA A 7 -14.86 0.22 -3.58
C ALA A 7 -14.67 -0.11 -2.09
N ALA A 8 -15.12 0.78 -1.21
CA ALA A 8 -15.08 0.57 0.24
C ALA A 8 -15.92 -0.65 0.68
N ALA A 9 -17.11 -0.83 0.10
CA ALA A 9 -17.95 -1.98 0.39
C ALA A 9 -17.33 -3.29 -0.11
N PHE A 10 -16.74 -3.27 -1.31
CA PHE A 10 -16.05 -4.43 -1.91
C PHE A 10 -14.82 -4.82 -1.08
N ALA A 11 -13.94 -3.88 -0.77
CA ALA A 11 -12.75 -4.12 0.04
C ALA A 11 -13.10 -4.68 1.42
N ARG A 12 -14.18 -4.17 2.05
CA ARG A 12 -14.66 -4.70 3.33
C ARG A 12 -15.09 -6.15 3.24
N GLN A 13 -15.76 -6.54 2.16
CA GLN A 13 -16.19 -7.92 1.93
C GLN A 13 -15.01 -8.83 1.58
N ALA A 14 -14.11 -8.36 0.72
CA ALA A 14 -12.93 -9.10 0.28
C ALA A 14 -12.00 -9.45 1.46
N HIS A 15 -11.79 -8.51 2.38
CA HIS A 15 -10.98 -8.69 3.57
C HIS A 15 -11.77 -9.14 4.80
N ASP A 16 -12.98 -9.68 4.64
CA ASP A 16 -13.78 -10.16 5.78
C ASP A 16 -13.05 -11.28 6.53
N GLY A 17 -13.05 -11.19 7.86
CA GLY A 17 -12.29 -12.09 8.73
C GLY A 17 -10.76 -11.88 8.72
N GLN A 18 -10.18 -11.08 7.82
CA GLN A 18 -8.74 -10.81 7.81
C GLN A 18 -8.35 -9.83 8.92
N ARG A 19 -7.19 -10.09 9.56
CA ARG A 19 -6.65 -9.27 10.65
C ARG A 19 -5.22 -8.82 10.38
N ARG A 20 -4.85 -7.65 10.91
CA ARG A 20 -3.47 -7.15 10.87
C ARG A 20 -2.57 -8.04 11.72
N ARG A 21 -1.38 -8.33 11.19
CA ARG A 21 -0.43 -9.29 11.77
C ARG A 21 0.04 -8.95 13.18
N TYR A 22 0.18 -7.67 13.52
CA TYR A 22 0.88 -7.24 14.74
C TYR A 22 -0.03 -6.68 15.83
N ASN A 23 -1.25 -6.23 15.49
CA ASN A 23 -2.16 -5.58 16.44
C ASN A 23 -3.60 -6.14 16.41
N ASP A 24 -3.82 -7.24 15.67
CA ASP A 24 -5.09 -7.98 15.57
C ASP A 24 -6.31 -7.16 15.10
N ARG A 25 -6.11 -5.92 14.65
CA ARG A 25 -7.21 -5.06 14.17
C ARG A 25 -7.76 -5.60 12.85
N PRO A 26 -9.07 -5.40 12.57
CA PRO A 26 -9.66 -5.74 11.27
C PRO A 26 -8.87 -5.12 10.11
N TYR A 27 -8.53 -5.92 9.10
CA TYR A 27 -7.64 -5.48 8.01
C TYR A 27 -8.17 -4.27 7.26
N ILE A 28 -9.49 -4.19 7.04
CA ILE A 28 -10.18 -3.09 6.36
C ILE A 28 -9.87 -1.69 6.93
N GLN A 29 -9.43 -1.59 8.19
CA GLN A 29 -9.01 -0.31 8.76
C GLN A 29 -7.79 0.29 8.03
N HIS A 30 -6.90 -0.55 7.51
CA HIS A 30 -5.72 -0.11 6.76
C HIS A 30 -6.10 0.54 5.42
N PRO A 31 -6.79 -0.15 4.48
CA PRO A 31 -7.23 0.49 3.24
C PRO A 31 -8.10 1.72 3.47
N ALA A 32 -8.93 1.74 4.53
CA ALA A 32 -9.74 2.91 4.88
C ALA A 32 -8.89 4.13 5.30
N ARG A 33 -7.82 3.94 6.08
CA ARG A 33 -6.90 5.03 6.45
C ARG A 33 -6.12 5.51 5.22
N VAL A 34 -5.60 4.60 4.41
CA VAL A 34 -4.87 4.94 3.18
C VAL A 34 -5.78 5.74 2.24
N ALA A 35 -7.00 5.26 1.98
CA ALA A 35 -7.96 5.96 1.13
C ALA A 35 -8.36 7.34 1.68
N GLY A 36 -8.54 7.48 3.00
CA GLY A 36 -8.79 8.77 3.64
C GLY A 36 -7.63 9.75 3.45
N ARG A 37 -6.38 9.27 3.54
CA ARG A 37 -5.20 10.10 3.30
C ARG A 37 -5.04 10.48 1.83
N VAL A 38 -5.36 9.57 0.91
CA VAL A 38 -5.40 9.86 -0.53
C VAL A 38 -6.44 10.94 -0.83
N ALA A 39 -7.64 10.83 -0.28
CA ALA A 39 -8.72 11.81 -0.47
C ALA A 39 -8.37 13.23 0.04
N ALA A 40 -7.43 13.33 0.98
CA ALA A 40 -6.94 14.60 1.51
C ALA A 40 -5.82 15.23 0.66
N ARG A 41 -5.34 14.57 -0.40
CA ARG A 41 -4.30 15.12 -1.28
C ARG A 41 -4.88 16.10 -2.29
N PRO A 42 -4.15 17.17 -2.67
CA PRO A 42 -4.60 18.13 -3.69
C PRO A 42 -4.92 17.51 -5.05
N GLN A 43 -4.20 16.45 -5.44
CA GLN A 43 -4.34 15.72 -6.70
C GLN A 43 -5.34 14.56 -6.65
N ALA A 44 -6.10 14.43 -5.55
CA ALA A 44 -6.99 13.29 -5.35
C ALA A 44 -8.11 13.22 -6.40
N THR A 45 -8.33 12.03 -6.94
CA THR A 45 -9.47 11.71 -7.81
C THR A 45 -10.30 10.58 -7.19
N GLU A 46 -11.57 10.43 -7.59
CA GLU A 46 -12.38 9.29 -7.14
C GLU A 46 -11.74 7.94 -7.50
N VAL A 47 -11.03 7.88 -8.63
CA VAL A 47 -10.28 6.71 -9.09
C VAL A 47 -9.12 6.38 -8.14
N MET A 48 -8.34 7.39 -7.71
CA MET A 48 -7.26 7.18 -6.74
C MET A 48 -7.79 6.69 -5.39
N VAL A 49 -8.88 7.28 -4.90
CA VAL A 49 -9.48 6.88 -3.62
C VAL A 49 -10.06 5.47 -3.70
N ALA A 50 -10.70 5.12 -4.82
CA ALA A 50 -11.19 3.76 -5.06
C ALA A 50 -10.04 2.75 -5.14
N ALA A 51 -8.98 3.05 -5.89
CA ALA A 51 -7.79 2.21 -5.96
C ALA A 51 -7.12 2.04 -4.59
N ALA A 52 -7.08 3.09 -3.77
CA ALA A 52 -6.56 3.02 -2.40
C ALA A 52 -7.38 2.10 -1.48
N PHE A 53 -8.70 2.00 -1.66
CA PHE A 53 -9.50 0.99 -0.97
C PHE A 53 -9.19 -0.44 -1.44
N LEU A 54 -8.80 -0.60 -2.70
CA LEU A 54 -8.66 -1.89 -3.38
C LEU A 54 -7.20 -2.38 -3.50
N HIS A 55 -6.22 -1.59 -3.07
CA HIS A 55 -4.80 -1.81 -3.40
C HIS A 55 -4.25 -3.18 -2.96
N ASP A 56 -4.76 -3.74 -1.86
CA ASP A 56 -4.37 -5.05 -1.34
C ASP A 56 -5.33 -6.18 -1.74
N VAL A 57 -6.45 -5.87 -2.41
CA VAL A 57 -7.51 -6.86 -2.62
C VAL A 57 -7.04 -7.99 -3.52
N VAL A 58 -6.40 -7.67 -4.65
CA VAL A 58 -5.84 -8.69 -5.56
C VAL A 58 -4.66 -9.41 -4.92
N GLU A 59 -3.87 -8.70 -4.11
CA GLU A 59 -2.67 -9.26 -3.51
C GLU A 59 -2.98 -10.25 -2.35
N ASP A 60 -3.99 -9.97 -1.53
CA ASP A 60 -4.22 -10.68 -0.27
C ASP A 60 -5.54 -11.47 -0.21
N THR A 61 -6.34 -11.44 -1.28
CA THR A 61 -7.60 -12.18 -1.35
C THR A 61 -7.71 -13.00 -2.64
N PRO A 62 -8.70 -13.89 -2.78
CA PRO A 62 -8.91 -14.65 -4.02
C PRO A 62 -9.39 -13.83 -5.22
N HIS A 63 -9.67 -12.54 -5.03
CA HIS A 63 -10.16 -11.66 -6.09
C HIS A 63 -9.11 -11.40 -7.17
N THR A 64 -9.56 -11.16 -8.40
CA THR A 64 -8.68 -11.02 -9.57
C THR A 64 -8.73 -9.62 -10.18
N LEU A 65 -7.71 -9.24 -10.96
CA LEU A 65 -7.73 -7.99 -11.72
C LEU A 65 -8.87 -7.92 -12.74
N ASP A 66 -9.28 -9.06 -13.32
CA ASP A 66 -10.42 -9.12 -14.24
C ASP A 66 -11.73 -8.76 -13.52
N GLU A 67 -11.90 -9.20 -12.27
CA GLU A 67 -13.04 -8.80 -11.44
C GLU A 67 -12.99 -7.29 -11.13
N ILE A 68 -11.83 -6.75 -10.77
CA ILE A 68 -11.67 -5.31 -10.54
C ILE A 68 -12.00 -4.52 -11.81
N LEU A 69 -11.53 -4.97 -12.97
CA LEU A 69 -11.82 -4.36 -14.26
C LEU A 69 -13.32 -4.36 -14.58
N ALA A 70 -13.99 -5.49 -14.37
CA ALA A 70 -15.43 -5.62 -14.61
C ALA A 70 -16.25 -4.74 -13.65
N GLU A 71 -15.85 -4.63 -12.40
CA GLU A 71 -16.60 -3.92 -11.37
C GLU A 71 -16.33 -2.41 -11.33
N PHE A 72 -15.09 -1.98 -11.57
CA PHE A 72 -14.65 -0.59 -11.34
C PHE A 72 -14.12 0.11 -12.59
N GLY A 73 -13.95 -0.62 -13.70
CA GLY A 73 -13.47 -0.08 -14.95
C GLY A 73 -11.95 0.01 -15.06
N PRO A 74 -11.45 0.39 -16.25
CA PRO A 74 -10.04 0.24 -16.62
C PRO A 74 -9.08 1.12 -15.82
N GLU A 75 -9.50 2.33 -15.44
CA GLU A 75 -8.60 3.26 -14.72
C GLU A 75 -8.31 2.79 -13.30
N VAL A 76 -9.32 2.25 -12.59
CA VAL A 76 -9.14 1.68 -11.26
C VAL A 76 -8.34 0.38 -11.35
N ALA A 77 -8.67 -0.51 -12.30
CA ALA A 77 -7.96 -1.77 -12.49
C ALA A 77 -6.47 -1.54 -12.79
N ARG A 78 -6.13 -0.55 -13.64
CA ARG A 78 -4.74 -0.16 -13.91
C ARG A 78 -4.00 0.22 -12.63
N LEU A 79 -4.59 1.08 -11.78
CA LEU A 79 -3.93 1.47 -10.53
C LEU A 79 -3.77 0.30 -9.55
N VAL A 80 -4.77 -0.58 -9.45
CA VAL A 80 -4.70 -1.77 -8.59
C VAL A 80 -3.61 -2.73 -9.09
N GLU A 81 -3.50 -2.93 -10.40
CA GLU A 81 -2.42 -3.70 -11.02
C GLU A 81 -1.05 -3.10 -10.70
N GLU A 82 -0.88 -1.79 -10.88
CA GLU A 82 0.37 -1.08 -10.58
C GLU A 82 0.76 -1.18 -9.09
N LEU A 83 -0.21 -1.27 -8.18
CA LEU A 83 0.00 -1.38 -6.74
C LEU A 83 0.24 -2.82 -6.24
N THR A 84 -0.08 -3.82 -7.07
CA THR A 84 0.08 -5.24 -6.72
C THR A 84 1.54 -5.67 -6.92
N ASN A 85 2.14 -6.30 -5.91
CA ASN A 85 3.54 -6.72 -5.98
C ASN A 85 3.73 -7.87 -6.99
N PRO A 86 4.53 -7.70 -8.06
CA PRO A 86 4.80 -8.77 -9.02
C PRO A 86 5.57 -9.95 -8.42
N SER A 87 6.26 -9.76 -7.29
CA SER A 87 6.94 -10.85 -6.58
C SER A 87 5.98 -11.78 -5.81
N LYS A 88 4.68 -11.45 -5.72
CA LYS A 88 3.70 -12.25 -4.98
C LYS A 88 3.65 -13.69 -5.51
N GLY A 89 3.68 -14.66 -4.59
CA GLY A 89 3.73 -16.09 -4.93
C GLY A 89 5.12 -16.62 -5.30
N SER A 90 6.12 -15.75 -5.48
CA SER A 90 7.50 -16.17 -5.73
C SER A 90 8.14 -16.82 -4.50
N LYS A 91 8.91 -17.89 -4.73
CA LYS A 91 9.75 -18.56 -3.72
C LYS A 91 11.16 -17.96 -3.59
N ALA A 92 11.44 -16.90 -4.36
CA ALA A 92 12.75 -16.24 -4.33
C ALA A 92 13.07 -15.64 -2.94
N PRO A 93 14.36 -15.48 -2.60
CA PRO A 93 14.79 -14.79 -1.41
C PRO A 93 14.14 -13.40 -1.29
N ARG A 94 13.79 -12.99 -0.05
CA ARG A 94 13.11 -11.70 0.19
C ARG A 94 13.82 -10.52 -0.45
N ARG A 95 15.16 -10.50 -0.45
CA ARG A 95 15.92 -9.41 -1.06
C ARG A 95 15.69 -9.28 -2.56
N GLU A 96 15.57 -10.41 -3.27
CA GLU A 96 15.27 -10.43 -4.70
C GLU A 96 13.83 -10.01 -4.96
N ARG A 97 12.88 -10.52 -4.17
CA ARG A 97 11.47 -10.12 -4.26
C ARG A 97 11.27 -8.62 -4.08
N GLU A 98 11.87 -8.06 -3.02
CA GLU A 98 11.82 -6.61 -2.75
C GLU A 98 12.50 -5.78 -3.85
N GLN A 99 13.55 -6.31 -4.51
CA GLN A 99 14.17 -5.62 -5.65
C GLN A 99 13.21 -5.57 -6.83
N VAL A 100 12.61 -6.71 -7.18
CA VAL A 100 11.62 -6.80 -8.28
C VAL A 100 10.44 -5.87 -8.04
N ASP A 101 9.91 -5.84 -6.81
CA ASP A 101 8.78 -4.96 -6.47
C ASP A 101 9.16 -3.48 -6.55
N ARG A 102 10.38 -3.10 -6.15
CA ARG A 102 10.88 -1.73 -6.32
C ARG A 102 11.09 -1.35 -7.78
N ASP A 103 11.69 -2.23 -8.58
CA ASP A 103 11.93 -1.99 -10.01
C ASP A 103 10.62 -1.78 -10.77
N HIS A 104 9.59 -2.55 -10.41
CA HIS A 104 8.22 -2.34 -10.89
C HIS A 104 7.69 -0.96 -10.49
N LEU A 105 7.73 -0.62 -9.21
CA LEU A 105 7.25 0.67 -8.70
C LEU A 105 8.02 1.88 -9.26
N ALA A 106 9.23 1.71 -9.78
CA ALA A 106 9.98 2.79 -10.44
C ALA A 106 9.26 3.33 -11.69
N VAL A 107 8.53 2.46 -12.40
CA VAL A 107 7.95 2.76 -13.72
C VAL A 107 6.42 2.93 -13.71
N VAL A 108 5.75 2.72 -12.57
CA VAL A 108 4.29 2.93 -12.44
C VAL A 108 3.91 4.41 -12.41
N SER A 109 2.61 4.72 -12.49
CA SER A 109 2.14 6.10 -12.56
C SER A 109 2.33 6.85 -11.24
N VAL A 110 2.35 8.20 -11.32
CA VAL A 110 2.52 9.07 -10.15
C VAL A 110 1.43 8.82 -9.11
N GLU A 111 0.20 8.58 -9.55
CA GLU A 111 -0.93 8.25 -8.69
C GLU A 111 -0.69 6.96 -7.89
N ALA A 112 -0.22 5.90 -8.54
CA ALA A 112 0.12 4.65 -7.85
C ALA A 112 1.29 4.85 -6.88
N LYS A 113 2.32 5.62 -7.26
CA LYS A 113 3.44 5.97 -6.35
C LYS A 113 2.96 6.70 -5.09
N VAL A 114 2.05 7.68 -5.24
CA VAL A 114 1.46 8.41 -4.10
C VAL A 114 0.68 7.48 -3.18
N ILE A 115 -0.16 6.60 -3.74
CA ILE A 115 -0.90 5.61 -2.95
C ILE A 115 0.08 4.67 -2.23
N LYS A 116 1.15 4.23 -2.90
CA LYS A 116 2.15 3.33 -2.32
C LYS A 116 2.96 3.97 -1.19
N LEU A 117 3.29 5.26 -1.31
CA LEU A 117 3.93 6.02 -0.23
C LEU A 117 3.02 6.07 1.00
N LEU A 118 1.72 6.35 0.82
CA LEU A 118 0.74 6.40 1.90
C LEU A 118 0.50 5.04 2.55
N ASP A 119 0.40 3.97 1.75
CA ASP A 119 0.39 2.58 2.23
C ASP A 119 1.62 2.32 3.12
N ARG A 120 2.83 2.62 2.60
CA ARG A 120 4.07 2.36 3.34
C ARG A 120 4.13 3.13 4.66
N ILE A 121 3.66 4.39 4.67
CA ILE A 121 3.60 5.20 5.90
C ILE A 121 2.64 4.59 6.91
N ASP A 122 1.42 4.20 6.52
CA ASP A 122 0.45 3.56 7.43
C ASP A 122 1.02 2.27 8.03
N ASN A 123 1.72 1.49 7.22
CA ASN A 123 2.39 0.28 7.66
C ASN A 123 3.51 0.57 8.68
N LEU A 124 4.37 1.56 8.44
CA LEU A 124 5.41 1.96 9.41
C LEU A 124 4.81 2.42 10.75
N GLN A 125 3.69 3.15 10.72
CA GLN A 125 3.03 3.67 11.93
C GLN A 125 2.41 2.56 12.79
N GLU A 126 1.93 1.47 12.18
CA GLU A 126 1.28 0.36 12.88
C GLU A 126 2.27 -0.78 13.26
N MET A 127 3.57 -0.60 13.01
CA MET A 127 4.60 -1.62 13.24
C MET A 127 5.21 -1.62 14.65
N GLY A 128 4.67 -0.86 15.60
CA GLY A 128 5.20 -0.77 16.98
C GLY A 128 5.40 -2.14 17.66
N ASP A 129 4.43 -3.04 17.48
CA ASP A 129 4.43 -4.38 18.11
C ASP A 129 5.24 -5.43 17.31
N ALA A 130 5.86 -5.04 16.19
CA ALA A 130 6.63 -5.97 15.38
C ALA A 130 8.02 -6.27 15.99
N PRO A 131 8.55 -7.50 15.79
CA PRO A 131 9.91 -7.86 16.22
C PRO A 131 10.98 -6.88 15.71
N SER A 132 11.98 -6.56 16.54
CA SER A 132 12.99 -5.55 16.21
C SER A 132 13.83 -5.86 14.97
N ASN A 133 14.08 -7.15 14.68
CA ASN A 133 14.73 -7.58 13.43
C ASN A 133 13.86 -7.30 12.20
N PHE A 134 12.54 -7.48 12.32
CA PHE A 134 11.60 -7.18 11.26
C PHE A 134 11.46 -5.66 11.05
N ARG A 135 11.34 -4.88 12.13
CA ARG A 135 11.29 -3.41 12.07
C ARG A 135 12.51 -2.84 11.34
N ARG A 136 13.72 -3.21 11.74
CA ARG A 136 14.97 -2.76 11.07
C ARG A 136 14.98 -3.07 9.58
N LYS A 137 14.59 -4.28 9.21
CA LYS A 137 14.51 -4.69 7.80
C LYS A 137 13.47 -3.88 7.03
N TYR A 138 12.29 -3.69 7.61
CA TYR A 138 11.24 -2.93 6.97
C TYR A 138 11.61 -1.45 6.82
N CYS A 139 12.32 -0.87 7.79
CA CYS A 139 12.88 0.47 7.70
C CYS A 139 13.89 0.60 6.55
N GLU A 140 14.83 -0.36 6.40
CA GLU A 140 15.76 -0.40 5.26
C GLU A 140 15.02 -0.47 3.92
N GLU A 141 14.06 -1.38 3.78
CA GLU A 141 13.23 -1.52 2.59
C GLU A 141 12.43 -0.24 2.28
N SER A 142 11.99 0.47 3.32
CA SER A 142 11.22 1.71 3.18
C SER A 142 12.07 2.89 2.70
N ARG A 143 13.34 2.98 3.12
CA ARG A 143 14.28 3.98 2.58
C ARG A 143 14.53 3.74 1.09
N LEU A 144 14.82 2.49 0.71
CA LEU A 144 15.04 2.13 -0.68
C LEU A 144 13.82 2.42 -1.55
N LEU A 145 12.61 2.15 -1.04
CA LEU A 145 11.37 2.52 -1.71
C LEU A 145 11.28 4.04 -1.90
N ALA A 146 11.51 4.83 -0.85
CA ALA A 146 11.45 6.29 -0.89
C ALA A 146 12.47 6.93 -1.85
N ASP A 147 13.59 6.25 -2.11
CA ASP A 147 14.57 6.67 -3.12
C ASP A 147 14.10 6.43 -4.55
N VAL A 148 13.26 5.42 -4.77
CA VAL A 148 12.74 5.06 -6.09
C VAL A 148 11.48 5.85 -6.46
N ILE A 149 10.56 6.04 -5.51
CA ILE A 149 9.23 6.64 -5.81
C ILE A 149 8.94 7.95 -5.08
N GLY A 150 9.85 8.42 -4.24
CA GLY A 150 9.63 9.62 -3.43
C GLY A 150 9.68 10.94 -4.22
N ASP A 151 10.09 10.90 -5.49
CA ASP A 151 9.99 12.03 -6.42
C ASP A 151 8.54 12.36 -6.79
N ALA A 152 7.62 11.38 -6.67
CA ALA A 152 6.20 11.57 -6.90
C ALA A 152 5.54 12.55 -5.91
N ASP A 153 6.02 12.58 -4.66
CA ASP A 153 5.53 13.49 -3.62
C ASP A 153 6.61 13.70 -2.54
N PRO A 154 7.38 14.81 -2.60
CA PRO A 154 8.47 15.09 -1.67
C PRO A 154 8.02 15.23 -0.21
N GLU A 155 6.79 15.67 0.05
CA GLU A 155 6.24 15.77 1.41
C GLU A 155 6.03 14.37 1.99
N LEU A 156 5.43 13.47 1.22
CA LEU A 156 5.26 12.07 1.63
C LEU A 156 6.59 11.34 1.77
N LYS A 157 7.58 11.64 0.91
CA LYS A 157 8.96 11.14 1.09
C LYS A 157 9.51 11.54 2.46
N ALA A 158 9.40 12.82 2.82
CA ALA A 158 9.89 13.32 4.11
C ALA A 158 9.15 12.67 5.29
N GLU A 159 7.82 12.54 5.22
CA GLU A 159 7.02 11.90 6.26
C GLU A 159 7.36 10.41 6.44
N LEU A 160 7.57 9.67 5.34
CA LEU A 160 8.00 8.28 5.39
C LEU A 160 9.34 8.14 6.09
N LEU A 161 10.31 9.01 5.77
CA LEU A 161 11.63 8.99 6.40
C LEU A 161 11.57 9.36 7.89
N ASP A 162 10.68 10.28 8.29
CA ASP A 162 10.41 10.58 9.70
C ASP A 162 9.80 9.37 10.43
N CYS A 163 8.86 8.65 9.81
CA CYS A 163 8.31 7.41 10.36
C CYS A 163 9.40 6.34 10.54
N VAL A 164 10.32 6.20 9.58
CA VAL A 164 11.48 5.31 9.69
C VAL A 164 12.34 5.66 10.90
N GLN A 165 12.70 6.95 11.07
CA GLN A 165 13.52 7.41 12.19
C GLN A 165 12.85 7.13 13.54
N LYS A 166 11.55 7.40 13.65
CA LYS A 166 10.77 7.13 14.87
C LYS A 166 10.72 5.65 15.21
N LEU A 167 10.50 4.78 14.22
CA LEU A 167 10.41 3.33 14.46
C LEU A 167 11.75 2.72 14.89
N GLU A 168 12.86 3.25 14.39
CA GLU A 168 14.22 2.86 14.78
C GLU A 168 14.57 3.30 16.19
N ALA A 169 14.17 4.51 16.60
CA ALA A 169 14.39 5.01 17.96
C ALA A 169 13.68 4.16 19.04
N VAL A 170 12.61 3.44 18.69
CA VAL A 170 11.89 2.50 19.59
C VAL A 170 12.50 1.08 19.53
N SER A 171 13.52 0.85 18.71
CA SER A 171 14.18 -0.46 18.55
C SER A 171 15.49 -0.58 19.34
N GLU A 172 15.96 0.53 19.93
CA GLU A 172 17.10 0.63 20.86
C GLU A 172 16.63 0.51 22.32
#